data_AF-A0A9E2Q3N8-F1
#
_entry.id   AF-A0A9E2Q3N8-F1
#
_cell.length_a   1.000
_cell.length_b   1.000
_cell.length_c   1.000
_cell.angle_alpha   90.00
_cell.angle_beta   90.00
_cell.angle_gamma   90.00
#
_symmetry.space_group_name_H-M   'P 1'
#
loop_
_entity.id
_entity.type
_entity.pdbx_description
1 polymer ?
#
loop_
_entity_poly.entity_id
_entity_poly.type
_entity_poly.pdbx_seq_one_letter_code
_entity_poly.pdbx_strand_id
1 'polypeptide(L)'
;MVRKSDDDDLGAAARALADAVTTLSKALGQGLTEASQEVGTQLASSLREVSRELADASVEVGRRAGEQRRRAKADRTRAALLDAARTVFARQGYEGASVGDVASEAGFTKGAVYANFGGKEELLMEIVRELGQDEVAWFAERDGQDLASALHCAHDDPELLVRTLLSLEIFTYAVRHADSRKVLAPIIGASLTNAARLLRTDDEEPTQDERDTAIGLLAVHTYVSVLAPLLGDELDGVADRLTARLLPPS
;
A
#
# COMPACT_ATOMS: atom_id res chain seq x y z
N MET A 1 -7.99 -8.93 -0.94
CA MET A 1 -9.38 -9.29 -0.53
C MET A 1 -9.46 -10.37 0.56
N VAL A 2 -8.37 -11.05 0.94
CA VAL A 2 -8.37 -12.20 1.89
C VAL A 2 -8.44 -11.81 3.39
N ARG A 3 -7.85 -10.68 3.81
CA ARG A 3 -7.68 -10.33 5.23
C ARG A 3 -8.94 -9.96 6.02
N LYS A 4 -10.05 -9.62 5.36
CA LYS A 4 -11.31 -9.25 6.05
C LYS A 4 -12.05 -10.47 6.60
N SER A 5 -11.93 -11.61 5.93
CA SER A 5 -12.49 -12.89 6.41
C SER A 5 -11.86 -13.30 7.73
N ASP A 6 -10.52 -13.28 7.79
CA ASP A 6 -9.77 -13.76 8.96
C ASP A 6 -10.08 -12.98 10.26
N ASP A 7 -10.29 -11.66 10.19
CA ASP A 7 -10.58 -10.82 11.37
C ASP A 7 -12.02 -11.02 11.87
N ASP A 8 -12.96 -11.22 10.95
CA ASP A 8 -14.36 -11.54 11.27
C ASP A 8 -14.47 -12.95 11.89
N ASP A 9 -13.69 -13.92 11.39
CA ASP A 9 -13.62 -15.30 11.87
C ASP A 9 -13.03 -15.39 13.29
N LEU A 10 -11.95 -14.65 13.56
CA LEU A 10 -11.33 -14.55 14.90
C LEU A 10 -12.26 -13.88 15.92
N GLY A 11 -12.97 -12.83 15.51
CA GLY A 11 -13.95 -12.15 16.36
C GLY A 11 -15.17 -13.01 16.70
N ALA A 12 -15.61 -13.84 15.76
CA ALA A 12 -16.70 -14.80 15.97
C ALA A 12 -16.28 -15.95 16.90
N ALA A 13 -15.07 -16.50 16.70
CA ALA A 13 -14.51 -17.54 17.56
C ALA A 13 -14.37 -17.08 19.03
N ALA A 14 -13.94 -15.83 19.25
CA ALA A 14 -13.83 -15.25 20.59
C ALA A 14 -15.17 -15.21 21.35
N ARG A 15 -16.24 -14.80 20.65
CA ARG A 15 -17.60 -14.71 21.22
C ARG A 15 -18.17 -16.09 21.54
N ALA A 16 -18.01 -17.05 20.62
CA ALA A 16 -18.47 -18.42 20.81
C ALA A 16 -17.81 -19.10 22.02
N LEU A 17 -16.51 -18.84 22.25
CA LEU A 17 -15.77 -19.41 23.37
C LEU A 17 -16.22 -18.82 24.73
N ALA A 18 -16.49 -17.51 24.77
CA ALA A 18 -17.04 -16.85 25.97
C ALA A 18 -18.46 -17.34 26.32
N ASP A 19 -19.31 -17.56 25.31
CA ASP A 19 -20.66 -18.09 25.49
C ASP A 19 -20.62 -19.56 25.98
N ALA A 20 -19.68 -20.36 25.47
CA ALA A 20 -19.46 -21.74 25.90
C ALA A 20 -19.02 -21.81 27.37
N VAL A 21 -18.10 -20.94 27.82
CA VAL A 21 -17.68 -20.82 29.23
C VAL A 21 -18.86 -20.46 30.14
N THR A 22 -19.68 -19.51 29.71
CA THR A 22 -20.86 -19.06 30.47
C THR A 22 -21.90 -20.17 30.58
N THR A 23 -22.11 -20.93 29.49
CA THR A 23 -23.05 -22.05 29.43
C THR A 23 -22.59 -23.22 30.30
N LEU A 24 -21.30 -23.58 30.23
CA LEU A 24 -20.70 -24.62 31.06
C LEU A 24 -20.81 -24.26 32.55
N SER A 25 -20.49 -23.02 32.92
CA SER A 25 -20.62 -22.52 34.31
C SER A 25 -22.04 -22.67 34.86
N LYS A 26 -23.05 -22.43 34.01
CA LYS A 26 -24.46 -22.56 34.37
C LYS A 26 -24.89 -24.03 34.52
N ALA A 27 -24.48 -24.90 33.60
CA ALA A 27 -24.76 -26.33 33.66
C ALA A 27 -24.12 -26.99 34.90
N LEU A 28 -22.92 -26.54 35.29
CA LEU A 28 -22.21 -26.99 36.49
C LEU A 28 -22.96 -26.65 37.80
N GLY A 29 -23.58 -25.46 37.87
CA GLY A 29 -24.39 -25.06 39.02
C GLY A 29 -25.65 -25.93 39.24
N GLN A 30 -26.12 -26.61 38.18
CA GLN A 30 -27.32 -27.44 38.21
C GLN A 30 -27.01 -28.94 38.43
N GLY A 31 -25.87 -29.46 37.96
CA GLY A 31 -25.52 -30.89 38.07
C GLY A 31 -24.91 -31.31 39.41
N LEU A 32 -24.33 -30.39 40.18
CA LEU A 32 -23.71 -30.67 41.49
C LEU A 32 -24.72 -31.08 42.58
N THR A 33 -26.02 -30.92 42.34
CA THR A 33 -27.07 -31.31 43.30
C THR A 33 -27.43 -32.80 43.28
N GLU A 34 -26.94 -33.61 42.33
CA GLU A 34 -27.50 -34.95 42.05
C GLU A 34 -26.53 -36.17 42.15
N ALA A 35 -25.23 -36.02 42.46
CA ALA A 35 -24.23 -37.11 42.38
C ALA A 35 -23.63 -37.58 43.74
N SER A 36 -23.20 -38.86 43.83
CA SER A 36 -22.49 -39.44 44.99
C SER A 36 -21.20 -38.70 45.32
N GLN A 37 -20.89 -38.54 46.62
CA GLN A 37 -19.88 -37.58 47.12
C GLN A 37 -18.47 -37.75 46.52
N GLU A 38 -17.98 -38.97 46.28
CA GLU A 38 -16.58 -39.23 45.87
C GLU A 38 -16.38 -39.13 44.35
N VAL A 39 -17.30 -39.68 43.55
CA VAL A 39 -17.30 -39.49 42.09
C VAL A 39 -17.60 -38.02 41.76
N GLY A 40 -18.46 -37.38 42.55
CA GLY A 40 -18.79 -35.97 42.43
C GLY A 40 -17.60 -35.04 42.67
N THR A 41 -16.72 -35.33 43.64
CA THR A 41 -15.55 -34.48 43.92
C THR A 41 -14.49 -34.56 42.82
N GLN A 42 -14.21 -35.75 42.29
CA GLN A 42 -13.22 -35.96 41.23
C GLN A 42 -13.70 -35.39 39.88
N LEU A 43 -14.98 -35.58 39.55
CA LEU A 43 -15.60 -34.95 38.39
C LEU A 43 -15.62 -33.42 38.53
N ALA A 44 -15.95 -32.91 39.72
CA ALA A 44 -15.93 -31.46 39.98
C ALA A 44 -14.52 -30.87 39.89
N SER A 45 -13.45 -31.58 40.27
CA SER A 45 -12.08 -31.08 40.11
C SER A 45 -11.65 -31.00 38.66
N SER A 46 -11.86 -32.07 37.87
CA SER A 46 -11.52 -32.07 36.44
C SER A 46 -12.32 -31.03 35.67
N LEU A 47 -13.60 -30.84 36.01
CA LEU A 47 -14.43 -29.82 35.38
C LEU A 47 -14.01 -28.39 35.74
N ARG A 48 -13.56 -28.14 36.98
CA ARG A 48 -13.00 -26.82 37.36
C ARG A 48 -11.69 -26.53 36.63
N GLU A 49 -10.88 -27.54 36.38
CA GLU A 49 -9.63 -27.44 35.62
C GLU A 49 -9.92 -27.07 34.16
N VAL A 50 -10.79 -27.83 33.48
CA VAL A 50 -11.22 -27.52 32.10
C VAL A 50 -11.90 -26.16 32.02
N SER A 51 -12.72 -25.78 33.00
CA SER A 51 -13.36 -24.46 33.03
C SER A 51 -12.34 -23.33 33.16
N ARG A 52 -11.27 -23.53 33.94
CA ARG A 52 -10.17 -22.56 34.07
C ARG A 52 -9.39 -22.45 32.77
N GLU A 53 -9.02 -23.57 32.16
CA GLU A 53 -8.31 -23.58 30.86
C GLU A 53 -9.13 -22.89 29.76
N LEU A 54 -10.45 -23.12 29.72
CA LEU A 54 -11.34 -22.45 28.77
C LEU A 54 -11.46 -20.94 29.04
N ALA A 55 -11.50 -20.53 30.31
CA ALA A 55 -11.51 -19.11 30.67
C ALA A 55 -10.21 -18.41 30.25
N ASP A 56 -9.05 -19.05 30.50
CA ASP A 56 -7.74 -18.54 30.11
C ASP A 56 -7.60 -18.44 28.58
N ALA A 57 -8.09 -19.45 27.86
CA ALA A 57 -8.14 -19.44 26.39
C ALA A 57 -9.02 -18.29 25.85
N SER A 58 -10.17 -18.02 26.49
CA SER A 58 -11.07 -16.92 26.11
C SER A 58 -10.39 -15.55 26.24
N VAL A 59 -9.68 -15.32 27.34
CA VAL A 59 -8.93 -14.07 27.59
C VAL A 59 -7.85 -13.88 26.52
N GLU A 60 -7.09 -14.93 26.21
CA GLU A 60 -6.02 -14.86 25.22
C GLU A 60 -6.54 -14.60 23.80
N VAL A 61 -7.65 -15.22 23.40
CA VAL A 61 -8.31 -14.95 22.11
C VAL A 61 -8.81 -13.49 22.06
N GLY A 62 -9.43 -12.99 23.13
CA GLY A 62 -9.88 -11.60 23.22
C GLY A 62 -8.74 -10.58 23.11
N ARG A 63 -7.60 -10.88 23.73
CA ARG A 63 -6.37 -10.05 23.65
C ARG A 63 -5.84 -9.98 22.22
N ARG A 64 -5.70 -11.13 21.54
CA ARG A 64 -5.23 -11.21 20.15
C ARG A 64 -6.14 -10.47 19.18
N ALA A 65 -7.46 -10.64 19.30
CA ALA A 65 -8.43 -9.90 18.50
C ALA A 65 -8.36 -8.39 18.77
N GLY A 66 -8.12 -7.97 20.02
CA GLY A 66 -7.86 -6.57 20.36
C GLY A 66 -6.60 -6.00 19.69
N GLU A 67 -5.52 -6.78 19.64
CA GLU A 67 -4.26 -6.40 18.98
C GLU A 67 -4.40 -6.30 17.47
N GLN A 68 -5.08 -7.25 16.84
CA GLN A 68 -5.35 -7.25 15.40
C GLN A 68 -6.16 -6.02 14.98
N ARG A 69 -7.25 -5.70 15.71
CA ARG A 69 -8.04 -4.49 15.44
C ARG A 69 -7.23 -3.20 15.59
N ARG A 70 -6.34 -3.12 16.59
CA ARG A 70 -5.45 -1.97 16.77
C ARG A 70 -4.48 -1.82 15.60
N ARG A 71 -3.87 -2.93 15.15
CA ARG A 71 -2.99 -2.94 13.96
C ARG A 71 -3.74 -2.52 12.70
N ALA A 72 -4.90 -3.12 12.44
CA ALA A 72 -5.74 -2.76 11.29
C ALA A 72 -6.20 -1.29 11.30
N LYS A 73 -6.42 -0.71 12.48
CA LYS A 73 -6.70 0.73 12.60
C LYS A 73 -5.47 1.59 12.31
N ALA A 74 -4.29 1.17 12.82
CA ALA A 74 -3.04 1.85 12.54
C ALA A 74 -2.72 1.82 11.03
N ASP A 75 -2.83 0.66 10.38
CA ASP A 75 -2.58 0.49 8.95
C ASP A 75 -3.51 1.38 8.10
N ARG A 76 -4.80 1.43 8.45
CA ARG A 76 -5.76 2.33 7.77
C ARG A 76 -5.42 3.81 7.96
N THR A 77 -4.99 4.20 9.15
CA THR A 77 -4.56 5.57 9.43
C THR A 77 -3.33 5.91 8.61
N ARG A 78 -2.36 4.99 8.58
CA ARG A 78 -1.11 5.11 7.83
C ARG A 78 -1.37 5.29 6.34
N ALA A 79 -2.23 4.46 5.75
CA ALA A 79 -2.63 4.56 4.34
C ALA A 79 -3.31 5.89 4.03
N ALA A 80 -4.28 6.31 4.84
CA ALA A 80 -4.99 7.59 4.64
C ALA A 80 -4.05 8.80 4.69
N LEU A 81 -3.04 8.78 5.57
CA LEU A 81 -2.03 9.82 5.65
C LEU A 81 -1.11 9.84 4.42
N LEU A 82 -0.78 8.70 3.84
CA LEU A 82 0.03 8.61 2.61
C LEU A 82 -0.73 9.11 1.39
N ASP A 83 -2.00 8.74 1.24
CA ASP A 83 -2.84 9.19 0.12
C ASP A 83 -3.06 10.71 0.17
N ALA A 84 -3.28 11.25 1.38
CA ALA A 84 -3.32 12.68 1.60
C ALA A 84 -1.98 13.35 1.26
N ALA A 85 -0.86 12.75 1.63
CA ALA A 85 0.47 13.28 1.31
C ALA A 85 0.74 13.30 -0.20
N ARG A 86 0.38 12.23 -0.93
CA ARG A 86 0.45 12.19 -2.42
C ARG A 86 -0.31 13.35 -3.04
N THR A 87 -1.56 13.54 -2.61
CA THR A 87 -2.45 14.60 -3.10
C THR A 87 -1.88 15.99 -2.80
N VAL A 88 -1.43 16.21 -1.56
CA VAL A 88 -0.88 17.50 -1.11
C VAL A 88 0.43 17.82 -1.84
N PHE A 89 1.35 16.86 -1.98
CA PHE A 89 2.62 17.07 -2.68
C PHE A 89 2.42 17.29 -4.18
N ALA A 90 1.52 16.54 -4.84
CA ALA A 90 1.22 16.77 -6.25
C ALA A 90 0.57 18.14 -6.48
N ARG A 91 -0.28 18.62 -5.56
CA ARG A 91 -0.99 19.89 -5.67
C ARG A 91 -0.13 21.11 -5.33
N GLN A 92 0.75 21.01 -4.34
CA GLN A 92 1.46 22.16 -3.74
C GLN A 92 2.98 22.10 -3.93
N GLY A 93 3.50 21.00 -4.48
CA GLY A 93 4.93 20.66 -4.41
C GLY A 93 5.32 20.22 -3.00
N TYR A 94 6.49 19.60 -2.87
CA TYR A 94 7.02 19.16 -1.58
C TYR A 94 7.35 20.36 -0.70
N GLU A 95 7.99 21.40 -1.25
CA GLU A 95 8.41 22.56 -0.47
C GLU A 95 7.23 23.41 0.03
N GLY A 96 6.21 23.59 -0.81
CA GLY A 96 4.99 24.33 -0.46
C GLY A 96 4.11 23.61 0.57
N ALA A 97 4.20 22.28 0.64
CA ALA A 97 3.43 21.47 1.57
C ALA A 97 4.00 21.47 2.99
N SER A 98 3.10 21.37 3.97
CA SER A 98 3.42 21.13 5.37
C SER A 98 2.80 19.83 5.91
N VAL A 99 3.33 19.32 7.02
CA VAL A 99 2.72 18.24 7.81
C VAL A 99 1.29 18.58 8.25
N GLY A 100 1.00 19.88 8.42
CA GLY A 100 -0.35 20.36 8.74
C GLY A 100 -1.34 20.15 7.60
N ASP A 101 -0.91 20.41 6.38
CA ASP A 101 -1.75 20.26 5.19
C ASP A 101 -2.09 18.79 4.96
N VAL A 102 -1.11 17.89 5.10
CA VAL A 102 -1.32 16.44 5.04
C VAL A 102 -2.29 15.97 6.11
N ALA A 103 -2.08 16.39 7.36
CA ALA A 103 -2.98 16.03 8.46
C ALA A 103 -4.42 16.51 8.21
N SER A 104 -4.58 17.74 7.74
CA SER A 104 -5.87 18.33 7.43
C SER A 104 -6.57 17.61 6.27
N GLU A 105 -5.85 17.32 5.20
CA GLU A 105 -6.36 16.58 4.03
C GLU A 105 -6.82 15.17 4.43
N ALA A 106 -6.09 14.50 5.31
CA ALA A 106 -6.43 13.17 5.80
C ALA A 106 -7.52 13.13 6.90
N GLY A 107 -7.93 14.29 7.43
CA GLY A 107 -8.86 14.36 8.57
C GLY A 107 -8.25 13.92 9.91
N PHE A 108 -6.94 14.07 10.07
CA PHE A 108 -6.18 13.70 11.28
C PHE A 108 -5.44 14.90 11.90
N THR A 109 -4.78 14.66 13.05
CA THR A 109 -3.96 15.68 13.71
C THR A 109 -2.52 15.63 13.19
N LYS A 110 -1.77 16.75 13.33
CA LYS A 110 -0.31 16.76 13.07
C LYS A 110 0.42 15.68 13.89
N GLY A 111 -0.01 15.47 15.14
CA GLY A 111 0.55 14.44 16.01
C GLY A 111 0.35 13.03 15.45
N ALA A 112 -0.77 12.77 14.76
CA ALA A 112 -0.98 11.50 14.07
C ALA A 112 -0.01 11.30 12.91
N VAL A 113 0.32 12.36 12.15
CA VAL A 113 1.38 12.27 11.14
C VAL A 113 2.70 11.90 11.81
N TYR A 114 3.17 12.68 12.78
CA TYR A 114 4.45 12.42 13.46
C TYR A 114 4.53 11.04 14.14
N ALA A 115 3.41 10.51 14.62
CA ALA A 115 3.36 9.19 15.22
C ALA A 115 3.45 8.04 14.19
N ASN A 116 3.04 8.26 12.94
CA ASN A 116 3.08 7.25 11.88
C ASN A 116 4.28 7.43 10.94
N PHE A 117 4.73 8.67 10.76
CA PHE A 117 5.81 9.10 9.89
C PHE A 117 6.53 10.25 10.59
N GLY A 118 7.83 10.12 10.85
CA GLY A 118 8.67 11.10 11.54
C GLY A 118 8.73 12.49 10.89
N GLY A 119 8.09 12.69 9.74
CA GLY A 119 7.79 14.00 9.19
C GLY A 119 7.47 13.96 7.70
N LYS A 120 7.58 15.15 7.08
CA LYS A 120 7.33 15.35 5.64
C LYS A 120 8.29 14.53 4.77
N GLU A 121 9.56 14.44 5.16
CA GLU A 121 10.58 13.67 4.44
C GLU A 121 10.27 12.17 4.48
N GLU A 122 9.92 11.62 5.66
CA GLU A 122 9.60 10.20 5.78
C GLU A 122 8.34 9.82 4.99
N LEU A 123 7.34 10.71 4.95
CA LEU A 123 6.18 10.58 4.06
C LEU A 123 6.62 10.48 2.59
N LEU A 124 7.48 11.39 2.13
CA LEU A 124 7.98 11.38 0.75
C LEU A 124 8.74 10.08 0.46
N MET A 125 9.63 9.64 1.36
CA MET A 125 10.40 8.41 1.18
C MET A 125 9.53 7.16 1.17
N GLU A 126 8.42 7.16 1.91
CA GLU A 126 7.44 6.08 1.86
C GLU A 126 6.68 6.08 0.54
N ILE A 127 6.22 7.25 0.08
CA ILE A 127 5.54 7.39 -1.21
C ILE A 127 6.42 6.86 -2.35
N VAL A 128 7.71 7.21 -2.36
CA VAL A 128 8.66 6.70 -3.37
C VAL A 128 8.73 5.17 -3.34
N ARG A 129 8.77 4.57 -2.14
CA ARG A 129 8.85 3.13 -1.99
C ARG A 129 7.57 2.44 -2.48
N GLU A 130 6.40 2.99 -2.17
CA GLU A 130 5.12 2.47 -2.69
C GLU A 130 5.02 2.66 -4.21
N LEU A 131 5.41 3.82 -4.75
CA LEU A 131 5.43 4.04 -6.21
C LEU A 131 6.31 3.02 -6.94
N GLY A 132 7.50 2.73 -6.42
CA GLY A 132 8.35 1.70 -7.02
C GLY A 132 7.73 0.29 -6.97
N GLN A 133 6.97 -0.03 -5.92
CA GLN A 133 6.26 -1.32 -5.81
C GLN A 133 5.05 -1.39 -6.75
N ASP A 134 4.26 -0.32 -6.81
CA ASP A 134 3.10 -0.19 -7.69
C ASP A 134 3.52 -0.24 -9.15
N GLU A 135 4.66 0.37 -9.49
CA GLU A 135 5.22 0.34 -10.83
C GLU A 135 5.69 -1.07 -11.24
N VAL A 136 6.34 -1.80 -10.34
CA VAL A 136 6.69 -3.22 -10.58
C VAL A 136 5.43 -4.05 -10.84
N ALA A 137 4.37 -3.85 -10.06
CA ALA A 137 3.10 -4.54 -10.28
C ALA A 137 2.46 -4.13 -11.62
N TRP A 138 2.46 -2.83 -11.94
CA TRP A 138 1.94 -2.28 -13.19
C TRP A 138 2.63 -2.85 -14.43
N PHE A 139 3.96 -3.01 -14.38
CA PHE A 139 4.74 -3.64 -15.44
C PHE A 139 4.48 -5.15 -15.52
N ALA A 140 4.40 -5.84 -14.39
CA ALA A 140 4.15 -7.29 -14.37
C ALA A 140 2.77 -7.67 -14.93
N GLU A 141 1.75 -6.84 -14.70
CA GLU A 141 0.41 -7.03 -15.29
C GLU A 141 0.38 -6.79 -16.81
N ARG A 142 1.38 -6.11 -17.34
CA ARG A 142 1.51 -5.74 -18.76
C ARG A 142 2.62 -6.52 -19.46
N ASP A 143 3.08 -7.60 -18.84
CA ASP A 143 4.02 -8.54 -19.45
C ASP A 143 3.45 -9.06 -20.78
N GLY A 144 4.16 -8.78 -21.88
CA GLY A 144 3.69 -9.04 -23.25
C GLY A 144 2.95 -7.90 -23.97
N GLN A 145 2.74 -6.74 -23.34
CA GLN A 145 2.38 -5.51 -24.04
C GLN A 145 3.64 -4.70 -24.39
N ASP A 146 3.69 -4.11 -25.58
CA ASP A 146 4.77 -3.18 -25.92
C ASP A 146 4.66 -1.86 -25.13
N LEU A 147 5.81 -1.24 -24.83
CA LEU A 147 5.89 0.00 -24.06
C LEU A 147 5.05 1.15 -24.66
N ALA A 148 4.97 1.26 -25.99
CA ALA A 148 4.26 2.34 -26.66
C ALA A 148 2.75 2.25 -26.43
N SER A 149 2.20 1.03 -26.56
CA SER A 149 0.81 0.72 -26.22
C SER A 149 0.52 1.00 -24.74
N ALA A 150 1.45 0.66 -23.85
CA ALA A 150 1.30 0.91 -22.42
C ALA A 150 1.26 2.41 -22.08
N LEU A 151 2.12 3.22 -22.73
CA LEU A 151 2.14 4.68 -22.57
C LEU A 151 0.92 5.35 -23.22
N HIS A 152 0.44 4.83 -24.36
CA HIS A 152 -0.76 5.33 -25.02
C HIS A 152 -2.00 5.16 -24.12
N CYS A 153 -2.22 3.97 -23.56
CA CYS A 153 -3.30 3.72 -22.61
C CYS A 153 -3.19 4.58 -21.34
N ALA A 154 -1.99 4.98 -20.95
CA ALA A 154 -1.79 5.85 -19.79
C ALA A 154 -2.29 7.29 -20.05
N HIS A 155 -2.27 7.79 -21.29
CA HIS A 155 -2.75 9.14 -21.61
C HIS A 155 -4.25 9.35 -21.33
N ASP A 156 -5.04 8.29 -21.38
CA ASP A 156 -6.47 8.33 -21.06
C ASP A 156 -6.77 8.30 -19.55
N ASP A 157 -5.74 8.14 -18.70
CA ASP A 157 -5.88 8.09 -17.25
C ASP A 157 -5.81 9.50 -16.63
N PRO A 158 -6.92 10.02 -16.05
CA PRO A 158 -6.93 11.33 -15.40
C PRO A 158 -6.00 11.41 -14.18
N GLU A 159 -5.64 10.28 -13.55
CA GLU A 159 -4.68 10.24 -12.45
C GLU A 159 -3.22 10.33 -12.93
N LEU A 160 -2.97 10.13 -14.23
CA LEU A 160 -1.62 10.16 -14.79
C LEU A 160 -0.93 11.51 -14.56
N LEU A 161 -1.66 12.62 -14.70
CA LEU A 161 -1.08 13.95 -14.47
C LEU A 161 -0.61 14.10 -13.02
N VAL A 162 -1.41 13.64 -12.04
CA VAL A 162 -1.06 13.67 -10.62
C VAL A 162 0.19 12.84 -10.36
N ARG A 163 0.27 11.63 -10.93
CA ARG A 163 1.45 10.76 -10.83
C ARG A 163 2.68 11.40 -11.48
N THR A 164 2.52 12.02 -12.64
CA THR A 164 3.60 12.69 -13.38
C THR A 164 4.17 13.86 -12.58
N LEU A 165 3.30 14.72 -12.04
CA LEU A 165 3.70 15.86 -11.20
C LEU A 165 4.41 15.39 -9.91
N LEU A 166 3.92 14.33 -9.28
CA LEU A 166 4.55 13.74 -8.10
C LEU A 166 5.95 13.20 -8.42
N SER A 167 6.13 12.49 -9.53
CA SER A 167 7.44 12.01 -9.99
C SER A 167 8.41 13.16 -10.25
N LEU A 168 7.96 14.23 -10.90
CA LEU A 168 8.78 15.43 -11.13
C LEU A 168 9.19 16.10 -9.82
N GLU A 169 8.31 16.11 -8.82
CA GLU A 169 8.63 16.63 -7.50
C GLU A 169 9.68 15.77 -6.79
N ILE A 170 9.58 14.44 -6.89
CA ILE A 170 10.60 13.50 -6.36
C ILE A 170 11.96 13.76 -7.03
N PHE A 171 12.00 13.95 -8.34
CA PHE A 171 13.25 14.25 -9.06
C PHE A 171 13.83 15.59 -8.61
N THR A 172 13.00 16.61 -8.51
CA THR A 172 13.40 17.95 -8.06
C THR A 172 13.90 17.90 -6.61
N TYR A 173 13.25 17.12 -5.74
CA TYR A 173 13.70 16.86 -4.38
C TYR A 173 15.09 16.20 -4.37
N ALA A 174 15.31 15.16 -5.17
CA ALA A 174 16.58 14.45 -5.28
C ALA A 174 17.72 15.35 -5.75
N VAL A 175 17.43 16.28 -6.67
CA VAL A 175 18.40 17.28 -7.13
C VAL A 175 18.79 18.21 -5.98
N ARG A 176 17.81 18.68 -5.20
CA ARG A 176 18.03 19.60 -4.07
C ARG A 176 18.65 18.93 -2.82
N HIS A 177 18.40 17.64 -2.61
CA HIS A 177 18.80 16.90 -1.40
C HIS A 177 19.72 15.74 -1.78
N ALA A 178 21.02 16.00 -1.89
CA ALA A 178 21.98 15.01 -2.38
C ALA A 178 22.00 13.69 -1.60
N ASP A 179 21.75 13.73 -0.28
CA ASP A 179 21.74 12.53 0.57
C ASP A 179 20.59 11.58 0.23
N SER A 180 19.46 12.09 -0.26
CA SER A 180 18.32 11.28 -0.66
C SER A 180 18.59 10.43 -1.91
N ARG A 181 19.56 10.81 -2.74
CA ARG A 181 19.86 10.12 -4.01
C ARG A 181 20.26 8.67 -3.82
N LYS A 182 20.88 8.32 -2.68
CA LYS A 182 21.25 6.93 -2.36
C LYS A 182 20.02 6.03 -2.22
N VAL A 183 18.89 6.59 -1.81
CA VAL A 183 17.61 5.89 -1.67
C VAL A 183 16.83 5.93 -2.98
N LEU A 184 16.80 7.10 -3.64
CA LEU A 184 15.99 7.33 -4.82
C LEU A 184 16.57 6.69 -6.10
N ALA A 185 17.88 6.73 -6.30
CA ALA A 185 18.51 6.28 -7.53
C ALA A 185 18.28 4.78 -7.84
N PRO A 186 18.36 3.84 -6.87
CA PRO A 186 18.03 2.44 -7.14
C PRO A 186 16.57 2.24 -7.56
N ILE A 187 15.64 3.00 -6.97
CA ILE A 187 14.21 2.90 -7.27
C ILE A 187 13.95 3.39 -8.69
N ILE A 188 14.40 4.61 -9.00
CA ILE A 188 14.26 5.22 -10.35
C ILE A 188 15.00 4.38 -11.41
N GLY A 189 16.17 3.84 -11.08
CA GLY A 189 16.93 2.98 -11.98
C GLY A 189 16.22 1.66 -12.30
N ALA A 190 15.54 1.07 -11.31
CA ALA A 190 14.71 -0.11 -11.51
C ALA A 190 13.50 0.19 -12.41
N SER A 191 12.82 1.32 -12.18
CA SER A 191 11.74 1.83 -13.03
C SER A 191 12.16 1.93 -14.50
N LEU A 192 13.29 2.58 -14.78
CA LEU A 192 13.84 2.71 -16.14
C LEU A 192 14.19 1.35 -16.76
N THR A 193 14.73 0.43 -15.96
CA THR A 193 15.06 -0.92 -16.42
C THR A 193 13.80 -1.71 -16.76
N ASN A 194 12.74 -1.60 -15.96
CA ASN A 194 11.46 -2.26 -16.22
C ASN A 194 10.79 -1.70 -17.47
N ALA A 195 10.84 -0.38 -17.69
CA ALA A 195 10.35 0.22 -18.94
C ALA A 195 11.10 -0.31 -20.17
N ALA A 196 12.44 -0.44 -20.09
CA ALA A 196 13.24 -1.00 -21.18
C ALA A 196 12.91 -2.47 -21.49
N ARG A 197 12.52 -3.26 -20.48
CA ARG A 197 12.08 -4.65 -20.69
C ARG A 197 10.82 -4.76 -21.54
N LEU A 198 9.92 -3.78 -21.49
CA LEU A 198 8.72 -3.73 -22.33
C LEU A 198 9.01 -3.46 -23.83
N LEU A 199 10.26 -3.17 -24.21
CA LEU A 199 10.67 -3.08 -25.62
C LEU A 199 11.06 -4.43 -26.21
N ARG A 200 11.02 -5.50 -25.40
CA ARG A 200 11.51 -6.83 -25.75
C ARG A 200 10.46 -7.90 -25.48
N THR A 201 10.71 -9.08 -26.02
CA THR A 201 9.87 -10.28 -25.87
C THR A 201 10.59 -11.44 -25.17
N ASP A 202 11.88 -11.28 -24.85
CA ASP A 202 12.71 -12.28 -24.18
C ASP A 202 13.10 -11.81 -22.76
N ASP A 203 13.59 -12.75 -21.95
CA ASP A 203 13.98 -12.51 -20.55
C ASP A 203 15.44 -12.00 -20.41
N GLU A 204 16.07 -11.54 -21.51
CA GLU A 204 17.43 -11.03 -21.45
C GLU A 204 17.50 -9.62 -20.83
N GLU A 205 18.67 -9.23 -20.32
CA GLU A 205 18.87 -7.88 -19.81
C GLU A 205 18.80 -6.85 -20.95
N PRO A 206 18.06 -5.72 -20.79
CA PRO A 206 17.96 -4.71 -21.83
C PRO A 206 19.33 -4.13 -22.21
N THR A 207 19.55 -4.02 -23.51
CA THR A 207 20.70 -3.35 -24.13
C THR A 207 20.73 -1.86 -23.79
N GLN A 208 21.87 -1.20 -24.03
CA GLN A 208 21.98 0.25 -23.82
C GLN A 208 21.00 1.01 -24.73
N ASP A 209 20.87 0.61 -26.00
CA ASP A 209 19.97 1.26 -26.96
C ASP A 209 18.50 1.16 -26.53
N GLU A 210 18.07 0.05 -25.95
CA GLU A 210 16.71 -0.12 -25.41
C GLU A 210 16.49 0.73 -24.15
N ARG A 211 17.49 0.84 -23.28
CA ARG A 211 17.43 1.74 -22.12
C ARG A 211 17.31 3.20 -22.58
N ASP A 212 18.11 3.61 -23.55
CA ASP A 212 18.09 4.96 -24.11
C ASP A 212 16.75 5.25 -24.81
N THR A 213 16.20 4.26 -25.54
CA THR A 213 14.88 4.34 -26.17
C THR A 213 13.77 4.49 -25.13
N ALA A 214 13.79 3.67 -24.06
CA ALA A 214 12.82 3.76 -22.98
C ALA A 214 12.88 5.12 -22.27
N ILE A 215 14.08 5.65 -22.01
CA ILE A 215 14.26 7.01 -21.46
C ILE A 215 13.65 8.04 -22.40
N GLY A 216 13.90 7.94 -23.72
CA GLY A 216 13.32 8.84 -24.72
C GLY A 216 11.80 8.81 -24.72
N LEU A 217 11.20 7.63 -24.70
CA LEU A 217 9.75 7.44 -24.68
C LEU A 217 9.11 8.00 -23.40
N LEU A 218 9.70 7.70 -22.24
CA LEU A 218 9.24 8.25 -20.95
C LEU A 218 9.38 9.78 -20.90
N ALA A 219 10.45 10.34 -21.46
CA ALA A 219 10.65 11.79 -21.54
C ALA A 219 9.59 12.47 -22.40
N VAL A 220 9.29 11.91 -23.59
CA VAL A 220 8.20 12.38 -24.46
C VAL A 220 6.87 12.33 -23.73
N HIS A 221 6.54 11.18 -23.14
CA HIS A 221 5.28 10.99 -22.44
C HIS A 221 5.13 11.97 -21.27
N THR A 222 6.16 12.09 -20.42
CA THR A 222 6.19 13.05 -19.30
C THR A 222 5.98 14.48 -19.79
N TYR A 223 6.71 14.90 -20.82
CA TYR A 223 6.65 16.27 -21.31
C TYR A 223 5.30 16.60 -21.95
N VAL A 224 4.75 15.71 -22.78
CA VAL A 224 3.43 15.87 -23.40
C VAL A 224 2.35 15.90 -22.32
N SER A 225 2.39 15.00 -21.34
CA SER A 225 1.40 14.97 -20.25
C SER A 225 1.39 16.25 -19.41
N VAL A 226 2.55 16.87 -19.16
CA VAL A 226 2.64 18.15 -18.44
C VAL A 226 2.11 19.32 -19.26
N LEU A 227 2.34 19.31 -20.58
CA LEU A 227 1.90 20.40 -21.45
C LEU A 227 0.44 20.26 -21.94
N ALA A 228 -0.13 19.06 -21.92
CA ALA A 228 -1.50 18.81 -22.39
C ALA A 228 -2.54 19.75 -21.76
N PRO A 229 -2.54 20.02 -20.43
CA PRO A 229 -3.48 20.99 -19.84
C PRO A 229 -3.29 22.44 -20.30
N LEU A 230 -2.12 22.79 -20.85
CA LEU A 230 -1.78 24.15 -21.28
C LEU A 230 -2.06 24.38 -22.76
N LEU A 231 -1.79 23.38 -23.59
CA LEU A 231 -1.82 23.50 -25.04
C LEU A 231 -3.02 22.78 -25.69
N GLY A 232 -3.72 21.92 -24.93
CA GLY A 232 -4.91 21.20 -25.40
C GLY A 232 -4.65 20.48 -26.71
N ASP A 233 -5.57 20.67 -27.66
CA ASP A 233 -5.60 20.03 -28.99
C ASP A 233 -4.32 20.22 -29.81
N GLU A 234 -3.49 21.24 -29.52
CA GLU A 234 -2.19 21.42 -30.22
C GLU A 234 -1.25 20.23 -30.01
N LEU A 235 -1.42 19.47 -28.93
CA LEU A 235 -0.62 18.29 -28.62
C LEU A 235 -1.26 16.96 -29.06
N ASP A 236 -2.40 17.01 -29.75
CA ASP A 236 -3.09 15.80 -30.19
C ASP A 236 -2.22 14.93 -31.10
N GLY A 237 -2.08 13.67 -30.67
CA GLY A 237 -1.24 12.66 -31.32
C GLY A 237 0.25 13.01 -31.39
N VAL A 238 0.73 14.06 -30.70
CA VAL A 238 2.17 14.40 -30.66
C VAL A 238 2.96 13.27 -30.01
N ALA A 239 2.47 12.75 -28.88
CA ALA A 239 3.08 11.61 -28.20
C ALA A 239 3.21 10.42 -29.15
N ASP A 240 2.12 10.00 -29.81
CA ASP A 240 2.13 8.85 -30.73
C ASP A 240 3.12 9.05 -31.88
N ARG A 241 3.16 10.23 -32.50
CA ARG A 241 4.09 10.54 -33.59
C ARG A 241 5.55 10.52 -33.15
N LEU A 242 5.85 10.99 -31.95
CA LEU A 242 7.21 10.97 -31.40
C LEU A 242 7.61 9.57 -30.95
N THR A 243 6.71 8.84 -30.31
CA THR A 243 6.88 7.43 -29.94
C THR A 243 7.23 6.58 -31.16
N ALA A 244 6.48 6.70 -32.25
CA ALA A 244 6.74 5.98 -33.49
C ALA A 244 8.11 6.28 -34.13
N ARG A 245 8.71 7.45 -33.86
CA ARG A 245 10.04 7.82 -34.34
C ARG A 245 11.17 7.29 -33.46
N LEU A 246 10.89 7.07 -32.18
CA LEU A 246 11.86 6.61 -31.19
C LEU A 246 11.93 5.08 -31.15
N LEU A 247 10.85 4.39 -31.49
CA LEU A 247 10.86 2.94 -31.60
C LEU A 247 11.83 2.49 -32.72
N PRO A 248 12.62 1.42 -32.50
CA PRO A 248 13.43 0.84 -33.55
C PRO A 248 12.55 0.34 -34.70
N PRO A 249 13.04 0.39 -35.96
CA PRO A 249 12.31 -0.15 -37.09
C PRO A 249 12.05 -1.65 -36.89
N SER A 250 10.81 -2.06 -37.13
CA SER A 250 10.32 -3.44 -37.04
C SER A 250 11.01 -4.39 -38.03
#